data_AF-C7RR17-F1
#
_entry.id   AF-C7RR17-F1
#
_cell.length_a   1.000
_cell.length_b   1.000
_cell.length_c   1.000
_cell.angle_alpha   90.00
_cell.angle_beta   90.00
_cell.angle_gamma   90.00
#
_symmetry.space_group_name_H-M   'P 1'
#
loop_
_entity.id
_entity.type
_entity.pdbx_description
1 polymer ?
#
loop_
_entity_poly.entity_id
_entity_poly.type
_entity_poly.pdbx_seq_one_letter_code
_entity_poly.pdbx_strand_id
1 'polypeptide(L)'
;MHRSSLIIASVAAALLALPAMAQPGPGMGAGAGMAGGGAGPGMRPATDCTAATNPEQCKARQEAHQKVLEACRDKRGPERRQCMHAQAQKTDCSQARNPQQCELRKQAYAACQDQVGPAFKRCVQEKMPPVDCSKSVDPARCVQHQKARELCKDKSGPEHRQCLRDALAPVK
;
A
#
# COMPACT_ATOMS: atom_id res chain seq x y z
N MET A 1 34.40 -37.99 -38.79
CA MET A 1 34.35 -37.45 -40.17
C MET A 1 34.45 -35.94 -40.08
N HIS A 2 35.54 -35.39 -40.61
CA HIS A 2 35.76 -33.94 -40.71
C HIS A 2 34.92 -33.37 -41.85
N ARG A 3 34.40 -32.15 -41.68
CA ARG A 3 34.61 -31.03 -42.62
C ARG A 3 34.15 -29.69 -42.04
N SER A 4 35.18 -28.89 -41.77
CA SER A 4 35.23 -27.45 -41.59
C SER A 4 34.46 -26.67 -42.66
N SER A 5 34.02 -25.45 -42.33
CA SER A 5 34.46 -24.24 -43.05
C SER A 5 34.07 -22.96 -42.30
N LEU A 6 35.12 -22.23 -41.91
CA LEU A 6 35.19 -20.85 -41.43
C LEU A 6 35.20 -19.89 -42.63
N ILE A 7 34.46 -18.78 -42.56
CA ILE A 7 34.74 -17.46 -43.20
C ILE A 7 34.05 -16.42 -42.29
N ILE A 8 34.67 -15.70 -41.36
CA ILE A 8 35.71 -14.64 -41.38
C ILE A 8 35.35 -13.40 -42.22
N ALA A 9 35.14 -12.31 -41.46
CA ALA A 9 35.36 -10.88 -41.76
C ALA A 9 34.36 -10.09 -42.61
N SER A 10 33.70 -9.12 -41.95
CA SER A 10 34.10 -7.71 -42.13
C SER A 10 33.48 -6.81 -41.05
N VAL A 11 34.35 -6.19 -40.25
CA VAL A 11 34.08 -5.09 -39.33
C VAL A 11 33.80 -3.82 -40.13
N ALA A 12 32.71 -3.12 -39.83
CA ALA A 12 32.55 -1.71 -40.16
C ALA A 12 32.02 -0.99 -38.90
N ALA A 13 32.94 -0.38 -38.17
CA ALA A 13 32.64 0.57 -37.13
C ALA A 13 32.15 1.88 -37.75
N ALA A 14 30.96 2.33 -37.38
CA ALA A 14 30.52 3.70 -37.54
C ALA A 14 29.96 4.20 -36.21
N LEU A 15 30.86 4.76 -35.40
CA LEU A 15 30.53 5.71 -34.35
C LEU A 15 29.90 6.93 -35.00
N LEU A 16 28.59 7.12 -34.82
CA LEU A 16 27.96 8.43 -35.00
C LEU A 16 27.37 8.85 -33.66
N ALA A 17 27.95 9.93 -33.16
CA ALA A 17 27.54 10.65 -31.97
C ALA A 17 26.11 11.18 -32.08
N LEU A 18 25.47 11.32 -30.92
CA LEU A 18 24.14 11.88 -30.70
C LEU A 18 23.94 13.25 -31.38
N PRO A 19 22.67 13.61 -31.63
CA PRO A 19 22.11 14.68 -30.81
C PRO A 19 20.86 14.24 -30.06
N ALA A 20 20.82 14.63 -28.80
CA ALA A 20 19.60 14.68 -28.01
C ALA A 20 18.62 15.68 -28.64
N MET A 21 17.43 15.21 -29.03
CA MET A 21 16.31 16.07 -29.39
C MET A 21 15.32 16.06 -28.23
N ALA A 22 15.49 17.01 -27.31
CA ALA A 22 14.41 17.41 -26.42
C ALA A 22 13.36 18.17 -27.26
N GLN A 23 12.11 17.69 -27.28
CA GLN A 23 10.96 18.50 -27.70
C GLN A 23 10.20 18.91 -26.44
N PRO A 24 10.32 20.16 -25.96
CA PRO A 24 9.42 20.70 -24.97
C PRO A 24 8.11 21.06 -25.66
N GLY A 25 7.10 20.20 -25.54
CA GLY A 25 5.73 20.55 -25.91
C GLY A 25 5.16 21.58 -24.92
N PRO A 26 4.64 22.73 -25.36
CA PRO A 26 4.01 23.72 -24.50
C PRO A 26 2.59 23.25 -24.15
N GLY A 27 2.46 22.50 -23.06
CA GLY A 27 1.18 22.18 -22.43
C GLY A 27 0.98 23.04 -21.19
N MET A 28 0.49 24.27 -21.38
CA MET A 28 -0.11 25.07 -20.31
C MET A 28 -1.32 24.30 -19.74
N GLY A 29 -1.11 23.63 -18.62
CA GLY A 29 -2.16 23.10 -17.78
C GLY A 29 -1.99 23.69 -16.39
N ALA A 30 -2.56 24.88 -16.18
CA ALA A 30 -2.64 25.53 -14.87
C ALA A 30 -3.47 24.65 -13.93
N GLY A 31 -2.79 23.78 -13.18
CA GLY A 31 -3.33 23.09 -12.02
C GLY A 31 -2.65 23.65 -10.78
N ALA A 32 -3.29 24.60 -10.11
CA ALA A 32 -2.89 25.04 -8.78
C ALA A 32 -3.02 23.85 -7.81
N GLY A 33 -1.91 23.14 -7.61
CA GLY A 33 -1.76 22.06 -6.64
C GLY A 33 -0.49 22.30 -5.85
N MET A 34 -0.66 22.57 -4.56
CA MET A 34 0.36 22.94 -3.58
C MET A 34 1.72 22.24 -3.73
N ALA A 35 2.76 23.08 -3.69
CA ALA A 35 4.08 22.91 -3.08
C ALA A 35 4.61 21.47 -2.95
N GLY A 36 5.56 21.16 -3.82
CA GLY A 36 6.46 20.03 -3.65
C GLY A 36 7.47 20.24 -2.52
N GLY A 37 7.76 19.15 -1.82
CA GLY A 37 8.92 18.98 -0.96
C GLY A 37 9.20 17.49 -0.85
N GLY A 38 10.15 17.00 -1.65
CA GLY A 38 10.44 15.58 -1.82
C GLY A 38 10.89 14.90 -0.52
N ALA A 39 10.18 13.83 -0.16
CA ALA A 39 10.70 12.76 0.66
C ALA A 39 10.50 11.46 -0.14
N GLY A 40 11.52 10.62 -0.20
CA GLY A 40 11.45 9.33 -0.89
C GLY A 40 10.24 8.49 -0.46
N PRO A 41 9.85 7.48 -1.26
CA PRO A 41 8.63 6.71 -1.01
C PRO A 41 8.77 5.90 0.28
N GLY A 42 8.35 6.44 1.43
CA GLY A 42 8.41 5.65 2.67
C GLY A 42 7.91 6.31 3.95
N MET A 43 8.23 7.57 4.23
CA MET A 43 7.88 8.19 5.51
C MET A 43 7.01 9.41 5.30
N ARG A 44 5.70 9.23 5.41
CA ARG A 44 4.81 10.36 5.70
C ARG A 44 5.23 10.91 7.07
N PRO A 45 5.37 12.24 7.25
CA PRO A 45 5.62 12.80 8.57
C PRO A 45 4.55 12.31 9.55
N ALA A 46 4.93 12.12 10.82
CA ALA A 46 4.01 11.76 11.87
C ALA A 46 2.80 12.70 11.82
N THR A 47 1.59 12.14 11.80
CA THR A 47 0.37 12.93 11.69
C THR A 47 0.27 13.84 12.89
N ASP A 48 0.09 15.15 12.67
CA ASP A 48 -0.20 16.07 13.77
C ASP A 48 -1.57 15.75 14.35
N CYS A 49 -1.57 15.14 15.54
CA CYS A 49 -2.79 14.74 16.22
C CYS A 49 -3.60 15.92 16.78
N THR A 50 -3.04 17.13 16.83
CA THR A 50 -3.76 18.32 17.32
C THR A 50 -4.86 18.77 16.36
N ALA A 51 -4.69 18.52 15.07
CA ALA A 51 -5.69 18.81 14.03
C ALA A 51 -6.71 17.67 13.82
N ALA A 52 -6.62 16.57 14.59
CA ALA A 52 -7.53 15.45 14.45
C ALA A 52 -8.88 15.72 15.14
N THR A 53 -9.98 15.20 14.57
CA THR A 53 -11.31 15.23 15.19
C THR A 53 -11.33 14.58 16.59
N ASN A 54 -10.40 13.63 16.85
CA ASN A 54 -10.18 13.06 18.16
C ASN A 54 -8.66 12.96 18.43
N PRO A 55 -8.08 13.97 19.10
CA PRO A 55 -6.63 14.03 19.37
C PRO A 55 -6.14 12.89 20.26
N GLU A 56 -6.89 12.53 21.30
CA GLU A 56 -6.50 11.48 22.26
C GLU A 56 -6.46 10.10 21.59
N GLN A 57 -7.47 9.76 20.77
CA GLN A 57 -7.42 8.54 19.95
C GLN A 57 -6.24 8.55 18.98
N CYS A 58 -5.95 9.70 18.37
CA CYS A 58 -4.83 9.81 17.44
C CYS A 58 -3.49 9.52 18.13
N LYS A 59 -3.25 10.11 19.30
CA LYS A 59 -2.06 9.87 20.13
C LYS A 59 -1.97 8.42 20.58
N ALA A 60 -3.06 7.86 21.12
CA ALA A 60 -3.08 6.45 21.54
C ALA A 60 -2.72 5.49 20.40
N ARG A 61 -3.23 5.75 19.18
CA ARG A 61 -2.86 5.00 17.97
C ARG A 61 -1.39 5.17 17.61
N GLN A 62 -0.85 6.39 17.72
CA GLN A 62 0.54 6.68 17.42
C GLN A 62 1.48 5.95 18.40
N GLU A 63 1.20 6.02 19.69
CA GLU A 63 1.96 5.32 20.73
C GLU A 63 1.92 3.80 20.54
N ALA A 64 0.73 3.24 20.27
CA ALA A 64 0.60 1.81 20.00
C ALA A 64 1.42 1.40 18.76
N HIS A 65 1.41 2.21 17.70
CA HIS A 65 2.23 1.95 16.52
C HIS A 65 3.73 2.04 16.83
N GLN A 66 4.14 3.05 17.59
CA GLN A 66 5.53 3.27 17.98
C GLN A 66 6.06 2.09 18.80
N LYS A 67 5.30 1.60 19.79
CA LYS A 67 5.66 0.41 20.59
C LYS A 67 5.91 -0.81 19.72
N VAL A 68 5.07 -1.03 18.70
CA VAL A 68 5.24 -2.15 17.76
C VAL A 68 6.46 -1.96 16.85
N LEU A 69 6.71 -0.72 16.39
CA LEU A 69 7.90 -0.40 15.60
C LEU A 69 9.19 -0.59 16.40
N GLU A 70 9.20 -0.19 17.67
CA GLU A 70 10.32 -0.35 18.61
C GLU A 70 10.57 -1.83 18.91
N ALA A 71 9.52 -2.60 19.22
CA ALA A 71 9.65 -4.03 19.49
C ALA A 71 10.18 -4.86 18.30
N CYS A 72 10.02 -4.34 17.08
CA CYS A 72 10.51 -4.97 15.86
C CYS A 72 11.64 -4.17 15.18
N ARG A 73 12.28 -3.22 15.88
CA ARG A 73 13.26 -2.27 15.32
C ARG A 73 14.45 -2.97 14.68
N ASP A 74 14.98 -3.97 15.36
CA ASP A 74 16.22 -4.66 14.96
C ASP A 74 15.99 -5.74 13.90
N LYS A 75 14.73 -6.05 13.60
CA LYS A 75 14.37 -7.06 12.60
C LYS A 75 14.30 -6.40 11.22
N ARG A 76 14.71 -7.14 10.18
CA ARG A 76 14.65 -6.67 8.78
C ARG A 76 13.93 -7.68 7.89
N GLY A 77 13.56 -7.25 6.68
CA GLY A 77 13.05 -8.14 5.65
C GLY A 77 11.83 -8.98 6.09
N PRO A 78 11.81 -10.30 5.82
CA PRO A 78 10.74 -11.22 6.24
C PRO A 78 10.55 -11.30 7.77
N GLU A 79 11.63 -11.30 8.55
CA GLU A 79 11.59 -11.41 10.02
C GLU A 79 10.88 -10.22 10.66
N ARG A 80 11.11 -9.02 10.14
CA ARG A 80 10.38 -7.82 10.60
C ARG A 80 8.89 -7.99 10.38
N ARG A 81 8.48 -8.52 9.23
CA ARG A 81 7.05 -8.73 8.90
C ARG A 81 6.42 -9.74 9.84
N GLN A 82 7.08 -10.88 10.08
CA GLN A 82 6.61 -11.87 11.06
C GLN A 82 6.48 -11.28 12.46
N CYS A 83 7.45 -10.47 12.90
CA CYS A 83 7.35 -9.76 14.17
C CYS A 83 6.13 -8.82 14.22
N MET A 84 5.88 -8.03 13.17
CA MET A 84 4.71 -7.17 13.11
C MET A 84 3.39 -7.97 13.17
N HIS A 85 3.33 -9.14 12.52
CA HIS A 85 2.16 -10.03 12.61
C HIS A 85 1.97 -10.58 14.01
N ALA A 86 3.05 -11.02 14.68
CA ALA A 86 2.99 -11.47 16.06
C ALA A 86 2.58 -10.34 17.03
N GLN A 87 3.06 -9.12 16.82
CA GLN A 87 2.65 -7.94 17.60
C GLN A 87 1.18 -7.57 17.38
N ALA A 88 0.66 -7.75 16.16
CA ALA A 88 -0.76 -7.54 15.88
C ALA A 88 -1.65 -8.48 16.72
N GLN A 89 -1.23 -9.73 16.96
CA GLN A 89 -1.96 -10.65 17.85
C GLN A 89 -1.97 -10.20 19.31
N LYS A 90 -0.95 -9.45 19.74
CA LYS A 90 -0.81 -8.90 21.09
C LYS A 90 -1.44 -7.52 21.27
N THR A 91 -1.99 -6.94 20.21
CA THR A 91 -2.58 -5.60 20.27
C THR A 91 -3.87 -5.63 21.08
N ASP A 92 -3.97 -4.71 22.04
CA ASP A 92 -5.20 -4.47 22.78
C ASP A 92 -6.21 -3.74 21.89
N CYS A 93 -7.28 -4.44 21.52
CA CYS A 93 -8.34 -3.91 20.67
C CYS A 93 -9.33 -3.01 21.43
N SER A 94 -9.30 -2.98 22.77
CA SER A 94 -10.19 -2.12 23.57
C SER A 94 -9.94 -0.63 23.30
N GLN A 95 -8.69 -0.28 22.99
CA GLN A 95 -8.26 1.08 22.67
C GLN A 95 -8.47 1.44 21.18
N ALA A 96 -8.93 0.49 20.36
CA ALA A 96 -9.19 0.75 18.95
C ALA A 96 -10.48 1.56 18.76
N ARG A 97 -10.53 2.37 17.71
CA ARG A 97 -11.76 3.08 17.30
C ARG A 97 -12.95 2.14 17.10
N ASN A 98 -12.68 0.92 16.64
CA ASN A 98 -13.68 -0.14 16.50
C ASN A 98 -13.09 -1.45 17.05
N PRO A 99 -13.38 -1.80 18.32
CA PRO A 99 -12.85 -3.01 18.94
C PRO A 99 -13.25 -4.30 18.23
N GLN A 100 -14.51 -4.38 17.74
CA GLN A 100 -15.01 -5.56 17.02
C GLN A 100 -14.22 -5.80 15.72
N GLN A 101 -13.99 -4.75 14.94
CA GLN A 101 -13.20 -4.84 13.71
C GLN A 101 -11.74 -5.22 13.99
N CYS A 102 -11.17 -4.72 15.08
CA CYS A 102 -9.81 -5.04 15.49
C CYS A 102 -9.66 -6.53 15.84
N GLU A 103 -10.59 -7.09 16.60
CA GLU A 103 -10.57 -8.52 16.95
C GLU A 103 -10.79 -9.43 15.75
N LEU A 104 -11.72 -9.08 14.85
CA LEU A 104 -11.90 -9.80 13.58
C LEU A 104 -10.62 -9.81 12.73
N ARG A 105 -9.88 -8.70 12.73
CA ARG A 105 -8.60 -8.61 12.02
C ARG A 105 -7.51 -9.47 12.67
N LYS A 106 -7.48 -9.59 14.00
CA LYS A 106 -6.56 -10.51 14.70
C LYS A 106 -6.84 -11.96 14.31
N GLN A 107 -8.11 -12.36 14.30
CA GLN A 107 -8.53 -13.70 13.85
C GLN A 107 -8.13 -13.96 12.39
N ALA A 108 -8.37 -13.00 11.48
CA ALA A 108 -7.94 -13.11 10.09
C ALA A 108 -6.41 -13.23 9.96
N TYR A 109 -5.65 -12.48 10.76
CA TYR A 109 -4.18 -12.56 10.77
C TYR A 109 -3.68 -13.92 11.28
N ALA A 110 -4.34 -14.50 12.29
CA ALA A 110 -3.98 -15.80 12.83
C ALA A 110 -4.28 -16.91 11.79
N ALA A 111 -5.45 -16.84 11.15
CA ALA A 111 -5.83 -17.79 10.10
C ALA A 111 -4.94 -17.72 8.84
N CYS A 112 -4.26 -16.58 8.62
CA CYS A 112 -3.43 -16.33 7.45
C CYS A 112 -1.92 -16.32 7.75
N GLN A 113 -1.51 -16.74 8.95
CA GLN A 113 -0.12 -16.60 9.41
C GLN A 113 0.92 -17.33 8.53
N ASP A 114 0.51 -18.41 7.85
CA ASP A 114 1.38 -19.21 6.98
C ASP A 114 1.58 -18.56 5.59
N GLN A 115 0.83 -17.51 5.28
CA GLN A 115 0.94 -16.77 4.03
C GLN A 115 1.87 -15.58 4.19
N VAL A 116 2.56 -15.21 3.11
CA VAL A 116 3.44 -14.02 3.08
C VAL A 116 3.13 -13.11 1.89
N GLY A 117 3.51 -11.84 2.01
CA GLY A 117 3.45 -10.90 0.88
C GLY A 117 2.02 -10.70 0.33
N PRO A 118 1.83 -10.72 -1.00
CA PRO A 118 0.50 -10.57 -1.62
C PRO A 118 -0.50 -11.66 -1.22
N ALA A 119 -0.06 -12.91 -1.01
CA ALA A 119 -0.92 -14.02 -0.61
C ALA A 119 -1.52 -13.79 0.79
N PHE A 120 -0.70 -13.28 1.73
CA PHE A 120 -1.18 -12.89 3.06
C PHE A 120 -2.31 -11.86 2.98
N LYS A 121 -2.12 -10.82 2.15
CA LYS A 121 -3.11 -9.74 2.00
C LYS A 121 -4.43 -10.27 1.44
N ARG A 122 -4.37 -11.16 0.45
CA ARG A 122 -5.56 -11.79 -0.14
C ARG A 122 -6.28 -12.67 0.88
N CYS A 123 -5.55 -13.53 1.59
CA CYS A 123 -6.11 -14.38 2.64
C CYS A 123 -6.82 -13.54 3.71
N VAL A 124 -6.17 -12.48 4.20
CA VAL A 124 -6.80 -11.59 5.20
C VAL A 124 -8.05 -10.95 4.63
N GLN A 125 -8.03 -10.48 3.38
CA GLN A 125 -9.20 -9.86 2.76
C GLN A 125 -10.38 -10.85 2.65
N GLU A 126 -10.12 -12.10 2.28
CA GLU A 126 -11.14 -13.16 2.18
C GLU A 126 -11.70 -13.56 3.56
N LYS A 127 -10.87 -13.52 4.61
CA LYS A 127 -11.28 -13.89 5.98
C LYS A 127 -11.90 -12.73 6.76
N MET A 128 -11.79 -11.50 6.28
CA MET A 128 -12.39 -10.34 6.93
C MET A 128 -13.86 -10.22 6.54
N PRO A 129 -14.79 -10.16 7.51
CA PRO A 129 -16.19 -9.97 7.18
C PRO A 129 -16.43 -8.56 6.62
N PRO A 130 -17.53 -8.37 5.88
CA PRO A 130 -17.92 -7.06 5.42
C PRO A 130 -18.16 -6.12 6.60
N VAL A 131 -17.81 -4.84 6.45
CA VAL A 131 -18.01 -3.84 7.50
C VAL A 131 -19.49 -3.49 7.62
N ASP A 132 -19.99 -3.38 8.85
CA ASP A 132 -21.33 -2.86 9.11
C ASP A 132 -21.35 -1.34 8.89
N CYS A 133 -21.81 -0.93 7.72
CA CYS A 133 -21.86 0.49 7.34
C CYS A 133 -22.94 1.29 8.06
N SER A 134 -23.89 0.65 8.74
CA SER A 134 -24.94 1.35 9.50
C SER A 134 -24.38 2.16 10.67
N LYS A 135 -23.21 1.76 11.19
CA LYS A 135 -22.49 2.41 12.30
C LYS A 135 -21.46 3.43 11.84
N SER A 136 -21.38 3.71 10.54
CA SER A 136 -20.47 4.71 9.97
C SER A 136 -21.03 6.11 10.18
N VAL A 137 -20.14 7.10 10.36
CA VAL A 137 -20.50 8.53 10.29
C VAL A 137 -21.12 8.88 8.94
N ASP A 138 -20.69 8.19 7.89
CA ASP A 138 -21.25 8.31 6.55
C ASP A 138 -21.52 6.89 5.99
N PRO A 139 -22.77 6.39 6.12
CA PRO A 139 -23.15 5.07 5.63
C PRO A 139 -23.06 4.95 4.10
N ALA A 140 -23.41 6.00 3.36
CA ALA A 140 -23.41 5.98 1.89
C ALA A 140 -21.99 5.85 1.35
N ARG A 141 -21.05 6.63 1.88
CA ARG A 141 -19.63 6.50 1.56
C ARG A 141 -19.08 5.14 1.98
N CYS A 142 -19.44 4.65 3.15
CA CYS A 142 -19.02 3.31 3.59
C CYS A 142 -19.47 2.22 2.60
N VAL A 143 -20.73 2.23 2.18
CA VAL A 143 -21.28 1.27 1.21
C VAL A 143 -20.57 1.40 -0.15
N GLN A 144 -20.27 2.62 -0.60
CA GLN A 144 -19.49 2.84 -1.83
C GLN A 144 -18.09 2.20 -1.73
N HIS A 145 -17.39 2.42 -0.62
CA HIS A 145 -16.10 1.80 -0.36
C HIS A 145 -16.17 0.27 -0.27
N GLN A 146 -17.24 -0.27 0.31
CA GLN A 146 -17.45 -1.71 0.39
C GLN A 146 -17.65 -2.32 -1.01
N LYS A 147 -18.51 -1.70 -1.84
CA LYS A 147 -18.71 -2.11 -3.24
C LYS A 147 -17.41 -2.05 -4.05
N ALA A 148 -16.61 -1.00 -3.88
CA ALA A 148 -15.32 -0.91 -4.55
C ALA A 148 -14.33 -2.01 -4.11
N ARG A 149 -14.34 -2.41 -2.83
CA ARG A 149 -13.52 -3.53 -2.35
C ARG A 149 -13.94 -4.86 -2.97
N GLU A 150 -15.25 -5.11 -3.07
CA GLU A 150 -15.79 -6.30 -3.72
C GLU A 150 -15.46 -6.34 -5.22
N LEU A 151 -15.64 -5.22 -5.93
CA LEU A 151 -15.30 -5.11 -7.35
C LEU A 151 -13.81 -5.37 -7.62
N CYS A 152 -12.94 -4.91 -6.72
CA CYS A 152 -11.50 -4.98 -6.87
C CYS A 152 -10.86 -6.17 -6.14
N LYS A 153 -11.63 -7.13 -5.63
CA LYS A 153 -11.14 -8.22 -4.76
C LYS A 153 -10.12 -9.14 -5.43
N ASP A 154 -10.25 -9.35 -6.73
CA ASP A 154 -9.39 -10.26 -7.50
C ASP A 154 -8.05 -9.61 -7.90
N LYS A 155 -7.92 -8.29 -7.73
CA LYS A 155 -6.71 -7.53 -8.06
C LYS A 155 -5.77 -7.47 -6.86
N SER A 156 -4.47 -7.34 -7.12
CA SER A 156 -3.46 -7.19 -6.06
C SER A 156 -2.48 -6.05 -6.34
N GLY A 157 -1.76 -5.61 -5.30
CA GLY A 157 -0.64 -4.69 -5.49
C GLY A 157 -1.02 -3.33 -6.11
N PRO A 158 -0.28 -2.84 -7.13
CA PRO A 158 -0.59 -1.59 -7.83
C PRO A 158 -1.96 -1.61 -8.54
N GLU A 159 -2.35 -2.73 -9.14
CA GLU A 159 -3.61 -2.84 -9.88
C GLU A 159 -4.84 -2.70 -8.97
N HIS A 160 -4.77 -3.30 -7.77
CA HIS A 160 -5.83 -3.14 -6.76
C HIS A 160 -5.99 -1.68 -6.36
N ARG A 161 -4.87 -0.97 -6.16
CA ARG A 161 -4.89 0.47 -5.83
C ARG A 161 -5.46 1.29 -6.97
N GLN A 162 -5.16 0.95 -8.22
CA GLN A 162 -5.73 1.63 -9.37
C GLN A 162 -7.24 1.40 -9.48
N CYS A 163 -7.68 0.14 -9.40
CA CYS A 163 -9.10 -0.21 -9.41
C CYS A 163 -9.90 0.51 -8.33
N LEU A 164 -9.38 0.59 -7.09
CA LEU A 164 -10.03 1.33 -6.02
C LEU A 164 -10.10 2.84 -6.31
N ARG A 165 -9.06 3.42 -6.92
CA ARG A 165 -9.08 4.84 -7.32
C ARG A 165 -10.13 5.11 -8.37
N ASP A 166 -10.25 4.23 -9.36
CA ASP A 166 -11.21 4.37 -10.44
C ASP A 166 -12.65 4.14 -9.95
N ALA A 167 -12.86 3.10 -9.14
CA ALA A 167 -14.18 2.75 -8.58
C ALA A 167 -14.72 3.78 -7.56
N LEU A 168 -13.84 4.58 -6.97
CA LEU A 168 -14.19 5.62 -5.99
C LEU A 168 -14.02 7.04 -6.54
N ALA A 169 -13.69 7.18 -7.83
CA ALA A 169 -13.65 8.47 -8.46
C ALA A 169 -15.06 9.11 -8.40
N PRO A 170 -15.17 10.41 -8.09
CA PRO A 170 -16.45 11.09 -8.14
C PRO A 170 -17.02 10.97 -9.56
N VAL A 171 -18.28 10.56 -9.65
CA VAL A 171 -19.02 10.57 -10.91
C VAL A 171 -19.16 12.04 -11.33
N LYS A 172 -18.66 12.37 -12.53
CA LYS A 172 -18.77 13.71 -13.10
C LYS A 172 -20.20 14.02 -13.50
#